data_AF-A0A846SW11-F1
#
_entry.id   AF-A0A846SW11-F1
#
_cell.length_a   1.000
_cell.length_b   1.000
_cell.length_c   1.000
_cell.angle_alpha   90.00
_cell.angle_beta   90.00
_cell.angle_gamma   90.00
#
_symmetry.space_group_name_H-M   'P 1'
#
loop_
_entity.id
_entity.type
_entity.pdbx_description
1 polymer ?
#
loop_
_entity_poly.entity_id
_entity_poly.type
_entity_poly.pdbx_seq_one_letter_code
_entity_poly.pdbx_strand_id
1 'polypeptide(L)'
;MTKHEINTSEQNGSSMYQRLGIIAQADSDFVAAEQWYRKALAIKEKCGNEHGAAITYLQFGVLAGLQDHFLESGRWLIRAIVTFIHQQDAHFAKMSVDNFLITYRKAPLDIQAQLRQLWEEAGLGVLPEDGNPP
;
A
#
# COMPACT_ATOMS: atom_id res chain seq x y z
N MET A 1 -3.73 -4.39 -33.86
CA MET A 1 -3.80 -4.52 -32.40
C MET A 1 -3.93 -3.13 -31.82
N THR A 2 -5.14 -2.75 -31.42
CA THR A 2 -5.44 -1.41 -30.91
C THR A 2 -4.99 -1.29 -29.45
N LYS A 3 -4.69 -0.06 -28.98
CA LYS A 3 -4.31 0.25 -27.59
C LYS A 3 -5.22 -0.40 -26.52
N HIS A 4 -6.45 -0.76 -26.89
CA HIS A 4 -7.43 -1.39 -26.00
C HIS A 4 -7.10 -2.86 -25.66
N GLU A 5 -6.56 -3.65 -26.61
CA GLU A 5 -6.18 -5.05 -26.37
C GLU A 5 -4.89 -5.18 -25.55
N ILE A 6 -3.97 -4.22 -25.73
CA ILE A 6 -2.73 -4.13 -24.96
C ILE A 6 -3.04 -3.77 -23.49
N ASN A 7 -4.00 -2.88 -23.25
CA ASN A 7 -4.40 -2.49 -21.89
C ASN A 7 -5.00 -3.66 -21.08
N THR A 8 -5.85 -4.49 -21.69
CA THR A 8 -6.49 -5.61 -20.98
C THR A 8 -5.52 -6.73 -20.60
N SER A 9 -4.56 -7.05 -21.48
CA SER A 9 -3.58 -8.11 -21.20
C SER A 9 -2.56 -7.68 -20.14
N GLU A 10 -2.10 -6.42 -20.18
CA GLU A 10 -1.24 -5.84 -19.15
C GLU A 10 -1.98 -5.79 -17.80
N GLN A 11 -3.22 -5.31 -17.76
CA GLN A 11 -4.03 -5.28 -16.54
C GLN A 11 -4.29 -6.68 -15.94
N ASN A 12 -4.52 -7.69 -16.79
CA ASN A 12 -4.64 -9.08 -16.37
C ASN A 12 -3.31 -9.60 -15.77
N GLY A 13 -2.17 -9.26 -16.39
CA GLY A 13 -0.84 -9.59 -15.85
C GLY A 13 -0.58 -8.99 -14.47
N SER A 14 -0.97 -7.73 -14.27
CA SER A 14 -0.90 -7.06 -12.95
C SER A 14 -1.71 -7.81 -11.89
N SER A 15 -2.93 -8.22 -12.21
CA SER A 15 -3.81 -8.94 -11.27
C SER A 15 -3.25 -10.31 -10.89
N MET A 16 -2.62 -10.99 -11.84
CA MET A 16 -1.94 -12.27 -11.59
C MET A 16 -0.72 -12.10 -10.70
N TYR A 17 0.13 -11.09 -10.96
CA TYR A 17 1.26 -10.79 -10.09
C TYR A 17 0.81 -10.41 -8.68
N GLN A 18 -0.27 -9.65 -8.54
CA GLN A 18 -0.83 -9.33 -7.23
C GLN A 18 -1.24 -10.59 -6.45
N ARG A 19 -1.86 -11.58 -7.11
CA ARG A 19 -2.22 -12.87 -6.49
C ARG A 19 -0.98 -13.67 -6.08
N LEU A 20 0.03 -13.73 -6.93
CA LEU A 20 1.29 -14.41 -6.60
C LEU A 20 1.99 -13.76 -5.40
N GLY A 21 1.96 -12.44 -5.30
CA GLY A 21 2.51 -11.73 -4.14
C GLY A 21 1.76 -12.06 -2.84
N ILE A 22 0.42 -12.16 -2.88
CA ILE A 22 -0.39 -12.56 -1.72
C ILE A 22 -0.06 -14.00 -1.28
N ILE A 23 0.09 -14.93 -2.23
CA ILE A 23 0.45 -16.32 -1.92
C ILE A 23 1.84 -16.37 -1.28
N ALA A 24 2.84 -15.72 -1.89
CA ALA A 24 4.19 -15.68 -1.34
C ALA A 24 4.24 -15.02 0.06
N GLN A 25 3.44 -13.97 0.28
CA GLN A 25 3.30 -13.35 1.60
C GLN A 25 2.72 -14.33 2.63
N ALA A 26 1.69 -15.11 2.26
CA ALA A 26 1.10 -16.12 3.14
C ALA A 26 2.10 -17.25 3.49
N ASP A 27 2.99 -17.58 2.55
CA ASP A 27 4.09 -18.53 2.75
C ASP A 27 5.30 -17.90 3.46
N SER A 28 5.22 -16.63 3.86
CA SER A 28 6.32 -15.84 4.46
C SER A 28 7.56 -15.70 3.56
N ASP A 29 7.44 -15.95 2.25
CA ASP A 29 8.46 -15.63 1.26
C ASP A 29 8.33 -14.15 0.86
N PHE A 30 8.81 -13.30 1.77
CA PHE A 30 8.67 -11.85 1.61
C PHE A 30 9.45 -11.29 0.43
N VAL A 31 10.57 -11.93 0.06
CA VAL A 31 11.36 -11.54 -1.11
C VAL A 31 10.57 -11.80 -2.39
N ALA A 32 9.97 -12.98 -2.53
CA ALA A 32 9.12 -13.27 -3.68
C ALA A 32 7.87 -12.39 -3.70
N ALA A 33 7.24 -12.16 -2.55
CA ALA A 33 6.09 -11.26 -2.44
C ALA A 33 6.40 -9.86 -2.96
N GLU A 34 7.53 -9.29 -2.53
CA GLU A 34 7.99 -7.97 -2.96
C GLU A 34 8.21 -7.92 -4.47
N GLN A 35 8.89 -8.93 -5.04
CA GLN A 35 9.13 -9.00 -6.49
C GLN A 35 7.84 -9.03 -7.30
N TRP A 36 6.84 -9.79 -6.84
CA TRP A 36 5.54 -9.86 -7.51
C TRP A 36 4.77 -8.55 -7.40
N TYR A 37 4.75 -7.91 -6.22
CA TYR A 37 4.15 -6.61 -6.05
C TYR A 37 4.83 -5.52 -6.89
N ARG A 38 6.16 -5.54 -7.04
CA ARG A 38 6.87 -4.58 -7.90
C ARG A 38 6.47 -4.72 -9.37
N LYS A 39 6.31 -5.95 -9.86
CA LYS A 39 5.82 -6.20 -11.23
C LYS A 39 4.39 -5.72 -11.43
N ALA A 40 3.51 -5.95 -10.46
CA ALA A 40 2.13 -5.45 -10.51
C ALA A 40 2.10 -3.92 -10.51
N LEU A 41 2.86 -3.27 -9.61
CA LEU A 41 2.91 -1.82 -9.46
C LEU A 41 3.38 -1.14 -10.76
N ALA A 42 4.46 -1.63 -11.35
CA ALA A 42 5.01 -1.07 -12.59
C ALA A 42 3.99 -1.05 -13.73
N ILE A 43 3.17 -2.10 -13.84
CA ILE A 43 2.10 -2.16 -14.85
C ILE A 43 0.98 -1.17 -14.50
N LYS A 44 0.52 -1.14 -13.24
CA LYS A 44 -0.55 -0.25 -12.79
C LYS A 44 -0.19 1.22 -13.01
N GLU A 45 1.03 1.63 -12.65
CA GLU A 45 1.54 2.98 -12.90
C GLU A 45 1.63 3.28 -14.39
N LYS A 46 2.16 2.35 -15.21
CA LYS A 46 2.23 2.51 -16.68
C LYS A 46 0.84 2.68 -17.31
N CYS A 47 -0.17 1.99 -16.79
CA CYS A 47 -1.55 2.08 -17.27
C CYS A 47 -2.33 3.28 -16.70
N GLY A 48 -1.75 4.08 -15.80
CA GLY A 48 -2.47 5.15 -15.08
C GLY A 48 -3.55 4.63 -14.13
N ASN A 49 -3.47 3.37 -13.71
CA ASN A 49 -4.40 2.77 -12.75
C ASN A 49 -3.98 3.11 -11.32
N GLU A 50 -4.27 4.35 -10.91
CA GLU A 50 -3.89 4.87 -9.60
C GLU A 50 -4.54 4.10 -8.44
N HIS A 51 -5.82 3.72 -8.58
CA HIS A 51 -6.53 2.92 -7.56
C HIS A 51 -5.87 1.55 -7.38
N GLY A 52 -5.56 0.87 -8.50
CA GLY A 52 -4.82 -0.38 -8.46
C GLY A 52 -3.43 -0.23 -7.85
N ALA A 53 -2.72 0.86 -8.16
CA ALA A 53 -1.41 1.15 -7.58
C ALA A 53 -1.51 1.35 -6.06
N ALA A 54 -2.54 2.05 -5.58
CA ALA A 54 -2.82 2.23 -4.15
C ALA A 54 -3.03 0.92 -3.40
N ILE A 55 -3.74 -0.05 -4.00
CA ILE A 55 -3.86 -1.40 -3.43
C ILE A 55 -2.48 -2.04 -3.29
N THR A 56 -1.58 -1.85 -4.25
CA THR A 56 -0.22 -2.41 -4.17
C THR A 56 0.66 -1.66 -3.16
N TYR A 57 0.48 -0.35 -2.97
CA TYR A 57 1.12 0.37 -1.86
C TYR A 57 0.69 -0.19 -0.51
N LEU A 58 -0.61 -0.44 -0.31
CA LEU A 58 -1.10 -1.09 0.91
C LEU A 58 -0.41 -2.44 1.15
N GLN A 59 -0.26 -3.26 0.10
CA GLN A 59 0.41 -4.55 0.19
C GLN A 59 1.90 -4.43 0.57
N PHE A 60 2.64 -3.48 -0.02
CA PHE A 60 4.02 -3.19 0.40
C PHE A 60 4.09 -2.73 1.87
N GLY A 61 3.14 -1.90 2.29
CA GLY A 61 2.99 -1.45 3.67
C GLY A 61 2.87 -2.61 4.65
N VAL A 62 1.94 -3.52 4.38
CA VAL A 62 1.74 -4.73 5.19
C VAL A 62 3.00 -5.60 5.20
N LEU A 63 3.59 -5.85 4.03
CA LEU A 63 4.78 -6.69 3.89
C LEU A 63 5.98 -6.15 4.68
N ALA A 64 6.21 -4.83 4.64
CA ALA A 64 7.26 -4.18 5.43
C ALA A 64 6.97 -4.26 6.93
N GLY A 65 5.70 -4.09 7.35
CA GLY A 65 5.30 -4.20 8.76
C GLY A 65 5.41 -5.61 9.33
N LEU A 66 5.24 -6.65 8.50
CA LEU A 66 5.50 -8.05 8.86
C LEU A 66 6.99 -8.35 9.08
N GLN A 67 7.87 -7.58 8.43
CA GLN A 67 9.32 -7.66 8.58
C GLN A 67 9.86 -6.65 9.60
N ASP A 68 8.97 -6.02 10.39
CA ASP A 68 9.29 -4.98 11.38
C ASP A 68 10.03 -3.75 10.79
N HIS A 69 9.95 -3.55 9.46
CA HIS A 69 10.42 -2.34 8.77
C HIS A 69 9.36 -1.23 8.88
N PHE A 70 9.08 -0.78 10.10
CA PHE A 70 7.93 0.08 10.42
C PHE A 70 7.92 1.42 9.67
N LEU A 71 9.08 2.07 9.51
CA LEU A 71 9.16 3.35 8.82
C LEU A 71 8.82 3.22 7.33
N GLU A 72 9.33 2.16 6.69
CA GLU A 72 9.00 1.86 5.30
C GLU A 72 7.53 1.49 5.13
N SER A 73 7.02 0.66 6.05
CA SER A 73 5.60 0.31 6.11
C SER A 73 4.71 1.55 6.15
N GLY A 74 5.00 2.49 7.05
CA GLY A 74 4.26 3.74 7.17
C GLY A 74 4.28 4.59 5.91
N ARG A 75 5.43 4.70 5.21
CA ARG A 75 5.53 5.45 3.94
C ARG A 75 4.61 4.87 2.87
N TRP A 76 4.61 3.55 2.72
CA TRP A 76 3.75 2.87 1.77
C TRP A 76 2.27 3.04 2.11
N LEU A 77 1.93 2.90 3.40
CA LEU A 77 0.56 3.04 3.88
C LEU A 77 0.03 4.47 3.72
N ILE A 78 0.84 5.49 4.03
CA ILE A 78 0.48 6.90 3.79
C ILE A 78 0.19 7.15 2.31
N ARG A 79 1.03 6.64 1.40
CA ARG A 79 0.80 6.79 -0.05
C ARG A 79 -0.50 6.10 -0.48
N ALA A 80 -0.83 4.95 0.09
CA ALA A 80 -2.11 4.28 -0.13
C ALA A 80 -3.30 5.12 0.37
N ILE A 81 -3.24 5.60 1.63
CA ILE A 81 -4.29 6.41 2.27
C ILE A 81 -4.60 7.65 1.44
N VAL A 82 -3.57 8.45 1.11
CA VAL A 82 -3.73 9.69 0.33
C VAL A 82 -4.39 9.40 -1.03
N THR A 83 -3.96 8.32 -1.70
CA THR A 83 -4.54 7.95 -3.01
C THR A 83 -5.99 7.51 -2.87
N PHE A 84 -6.34 6.71 -1.87
CA PHE A 84 -7.73 6.28 -1.67
C PHE A 84 -8.66 7.42 -1.24
N ILE A 85 -8.18 8.36 -0.42
CA ILE A 85 -8.94 9.57 -0.08
C ILE A 85 -9.20 10.39 -1.35
N HIS A 86 -8.19 10.62 -2.19
CA HIS A 86 -8.34 11.34 -3.46
C HIS A 86 -9.36 10.66 -4.39
N GLN A 87 -9.34 9.32 -4.43
CA GLN A 87 -10.28 8.51 -5.22
C GLN A 87 -11.65 8.31 -4.55
N GLN A 88 -11.88 8.90 -3.38
CA GLN A 88 -13.13 8.76 -2.60
C GLN A 88 -13.47 7.31 -2.22
N ASP A 89 -12.46 6.46 -2.06
CA ASP A 89 -12.62 5.06 -1.63
C ASP A 89 -12.47 4.95 -0.11
N ALA A 90 -13.58 5.16 0.60
CA ALA A 90 -13.60 5.12 2.06
C ALA A 90 -13.22 3.76 2.64
N HIS A 91 -13.54 2.66 1.94
CA HIS A 91 -13.26 1.31 2.42
C HIS A 91 -11.76 1.04 2.45
N PHE A 92 -11.08 1.27 1.34
CA PHE A 92 -9.64 1.06 1.26
C PHE A 92 -8.83 2.12 2.00
N ALA A 93 -9.34 3.36 2.10
CA ALA A 93 -8.76 4.39 2.95
C ALA A 93 -8.75 3.92 4.42
N LYS A 94 -9.92 3.53 4.95
CA LYS A 94 -10.04 3.00 6.32
C LYS A 94 -9.11 1.81 6.57
N MET A 95 -9.12 0.82 5.66
CA MET A 95 -8.25 -0.34 5.80
C MET A 95 -6.76 0.04 5.83
N SER A 96 -6.36 1.04 5.04
CA SER A 96 -4.97 1.50 5.02
C SER A 96 -4.59 2.26 6.31
N VAL A 97 -5.52 3.05 6.87
CA VAL A 97 -5.35 3.68 8.20
C VAL A 97 -5.24 2.63 9.30
N ASP A 98 -6.10 1.60 9.31
CA ASP A 98 -6.04 0.51 10.27
C ASP A 98 -4.65 -0.18 10.25
N ASN A 99 -4.11 -0.46 9.06
CA ASN A 99 -2.77 -1.04 8.92
C ASN A 99 -1.66 -0.08 9.36
N PHE A 100 -1.83 1.22 9.12
CA PHE A 100 -0.88 2.24 9.60
C PHE A 100 -0.86 2.26 11.12
N LEU A 101 -2.03 2.23 11.77
CA LEU A 101 -2.12 2.23 13.23
C LEU A 101 -1.56 0.96 13.86
N ILE A 102 -1.74 -0.20 13.23
CA ILE A 102 -1.08 -1.45 13.66
C ILE A 102 0.45 -1.28 13.62
N THR A 103 0.98 -0.76 12.51
CA THR A 103 2.41 -0.48 12.32
C THR A 103 2.92 0.51 13.36
N TYR A 104 2.22 1.63 13.54
CA TYR A 104 2.54 2.67 14.50
C TYR A 104 2.61 2.12 15.94
N ARG A 105 1.61 1.34 16.37
CA ARG A 105 1.57 0.79 17.74
C ARG A 105 2.68 -0.22 18.00
N LYS A 106 3.13 -0.96 16.99
CA LYS A 106 4.26 -1.92 17.11
C LYS A 106 5.63 -1.23 17.08
N ALA A 107 5.73 -0.04 16.49
CA ALA A 107 7.01 0.61 16.24
C ALA A 107 7.67 1.15 17.53
N PRO A 108 9.02 1.21 17.59
CA PRO A 108 9.76 1.94 18.62
C PRO A 108 9.38 3.42 18.69
N LEU A 109 9.56 4.07 19.85
CA LEU A 109 9.11 5.46 20.09
C LEU A 109 9.71 6.48 19.13
N ASP A 110 10.99 6.34 18.76
CA ASP A 110 11.66 7.19 17.78
C ASP A 110 11.06 7.02 16.38
N ILE A 111 10.66 5.79 16.02
CA ILE A 111 9.97 5.52 14.76
C ILE A 111 8.52 6.01 14.81
N GLN A 112 7.82 5.90 15.94
CA GLN A 112 6.49 6.48 16.12
C GLN A 112 6.50 8.00 15.88
N ALA A 113 7.52 8.71 16.41
CA ALA A 113 7.69 10.13 16.16
C ALA A 113 7.87 10.44 14.66
N GLN A 114 8.71 9.67 13.96
CA GLN A 114 8.91 9.81 12.51
C GLN A 114 7.64 9.49 11.72
N LEU A 115 6.90 8.45 12.09
CA LEU A 115 5.63 8.08 11.44
C LEU A 115 4.56 9.16 11.62
N ARG A 116 4.47 9.76 12.81
CA ARG A 116 3.58 10.89 13.08
C ARG A 116 3.96 12.11 12.24
N GLN A 117 5.24 12.42 12.14
CA GLN A 117 5.72 13.49 11.29
C GLN A 117 5.36 13.25 9.81
N LEU A 118 5.58 12.04 9.29
CA LEU A 118 5.21 11.68 7.91
C LEU A 118 3.70 11.80 7.66
N TRP A 119 2.88 11.43 8.64
CA TRP A 119 1.42 11.58 8.57
C TRP A 119 1.01 13.05 8.45
N GLU A 120 1.60 13.91 9.29
CA GLU A 120 1.35 15.35 9.29
C GLU A 120 1.84 16.01 7.98
N GLU A 121 3.04 15.64 7.51
CA GLU A 121 3.61 16.12 6.24
C GLU A 121 2.74 15.71 5.02
N ALA A 122 2.04 14.59 5.11
CA ALA A 122 1.09 14.15 4.10
C ALA A 122 -0.26 14.91 4.13
N GLY A 123 -0.44 15.84 5.07
CA GLY A 123 -1.66 16.64 5.20
C GLY A 123 -2.86 15.87 5.76
N LEU A 124 -2.62 14.73 6.43
CA LEU A 124 -3.67 13.85 6.99
C LEU A 124 -4.17 14.32 8.37
N GLY A 125 -3.81 15.53 8.79
CA GLY A 125 -4.26 16.12 10.05
C GLY A 125 -3.76 15.36 11.28
N VAL A 126 -4.61 15.32 12.32
CA VAL A 126 -4.29 14.61 13.57
C VAL A 126 -4.40 13.10 13.33
N LEU A 127 -3.39 12.35 13.76
CA LEU A 127 -3.41 10.89 13.69
C LEU A 127 -4.63 10.35 14.47
N PRO A 128 -5.56 9.61 13.84
CA PRO A 128 -6.76 9.13 14.50
C PRO A 128 -6.44 8.00 15.49
N GLU A 129 -7.28 7.86 16.52
CA GLU A 129 -7.20 6.74 17.47
C GLU A 129 -7.81 5.45 16.89
N ASP A 130 -8.72 5.60 15.92
CA ASP A 130 -9.42 4.54 15.22
C ASP A 130 -9.08 4.51 13.72
N GLY A 131 -9.66 3.55 12.99
CA GLY A 131 -9.39 3.38 11.56
C GLY A 131 -10.01 4.44 10.65
N ASN A 132 -10.74 5.42 11.16
CA ASN A 132 -11.46 6.34 10.29
C ASN A 132 -10.47 7.31 9.63
N PRO A 133 -10.50 7.44 8.29
CA PRO A 133 -9.65 8.41 7.60
C PRO A 133 -10.08 9.85 7.95
N PRO A 134 -9.14 10.81 7.90
CA PRO A 134 -9.40 12.22 8.14
C PRO A 134 -10.29 12.87 7.07
#